data_AF-A0A1Y4CNZ5-F1
#
_entry.id   AF-A0A1Y4CNZ5-F1
#
_cell.length_a   1.000
_cell.length_b   1.000
_cell.length_c   1.000
_cell.angle_alpha   90.00
_cell.angle_beta   90.00
_cell.angle_gamma   90.00
#
_symmetry.space_group_name_H-M   'P 1'
#
loop_
_entity.id
_entity.type
_entity.pdbx_description
1 polymer ?
#
loop_
_entity_poly.entity_id
_entity_poly.type
_entity_poly.pdbx_seq_one_letter_code
_entity_poly.pdbx_strand_id
1 'polypeptide(L)'
;MGLFGSLFEKKSCDICGKELGLLGKRKLEDGYLCKDCAGKLSPFFSERRSSTVQDIREQLAYREENKARVSSFTPTRTLGQRTRVLIDDDARAFAVVPAGSGWREANPDIIDFSQVTGCIVDVRETRTEIERELEDGTSVSYDPPRYDIDYDVYAIVQVNAPYFDEITVKANTSRIETQGSPDYREAVRIAEEIREALLGARDAVRDEAVAAAAPKEARTCPFCGATTFPDANGRCEYCGGAMGSA
;
A
#
# COMPACT_ATOMS: atom_id res chain seq x y z
N MET A 1 -30.42 -34.24 -34.50
CA MET A 1 -29.07 -33.95 -34.01
C MET A 1 -29.07 -32.52 -33.45
N GLY A 2 -29.66 -32.34 -32.26
CA GLY A 2 -30.11 -31.02 -31.78
C GLY A 2 -29.21 -30.40 -30.71
N LEU A 3 -28.73 -29.19 -31.00
CA LEU A 3 -28.92 -27.95 -30.22
C LEU A 3 -28.72 -27.93 -28.67
N PHE A 4 -27.84 -28.77 -28.10
CA PHE A 4 -27.44 -28.66 -26.67
C PHE A 4 -25.93 -28.85 -26.44
N GLY A 5 -25.10 -28.50 -27.42
CA GLY A 5 -23.65 -28.78 -27.40
C GLY A 5 -22.74 -27.71 -26.78
N SER A 6 -23.22 -26.49 -26.46
CA SER A 6 -22.31 -25.36 -26.17
C SER A 6 -22.57 -24.55 -24.89
N LEU A 7 -23.49 -24.98 -24.02
CA LEU A 7 -23.82 -24.22 -22.79
C LEU A 7 -22.93 -24.54 -21.58
N PHE A 8 -22.04 -25.54 -21.68
CA PHE A 8 -21.13 -25.94 -20.59
C PHE A 8 -19.76 -26.36 -21.13
N GLU A 9 -19.11 -25.50 -21.90
CA GLU A 9 -17.67 -25.67 -22.11
C GLU A 9 -16.97 -25.49 -20.76
N LYS A 10 -16.53 -26.60 -20.17
CA LYS A 10 -15.78 -26.63 -18.92
C LYS A 10 -14.49 -25.85 -19.14
N LYS A 11 -14.43 -24.66 -18.55
CA LYS A 11 -13.25 -23.81 -18.59
C LYS A 11 -12.33 -24.20 -17.44
N SER A 12 -11.04 -24.28 -17.67
CA SER A 12 -10.04 -24.48 -16.63
C SER A 12 -9.43 -23.14 -16.23
N CYS A 13 -8.80 -23.10 -15.06
CA CYS A 13 -7.97 -21.97 -14.65
C CYS A 13 -6.65 -21.99 -15.44
N ASP A 14 -6.30 -20.89 -16.11
CA ASP A 14 -5.07 -20.80 -16.92
C ASP A 14 -3.78 -20.67 -16.10
N ILE A 15 -3.92 -20.61 -14.76
CA ILE A 15 -2.80 -20.58 -13.81
C ILE A 15 -2.55 -21.94 -13.16
N CYS A 16 -3.60 -22.65 -12.75
CA CYS A 16 -3.47 -23.89 -11.97
C CYS A 16 -4.15 -25.12 -12.57
N GLY A 17 -4.82 -24.98 -13.73
CA GLY A 17 -5.47 -26.08 -14.45
C GLY A 17 -6.76 -26.60 -13.84
N LYS A 18 -7.15 -26.18 -12.62
CA LYS A 18 -8.40 -26.63 -11.97
C LYS A 18 -9.63 -26.31 -12.84
N GLU A 19 -10.55 -27.26 -12.97
CA GLU A 19 -11.85 -27.03 -13.61
C GLU A 19 -12.64 -25.93 -12.87
N LEU A 20 -13.21 -24.99 -13.64
CA LEU A 20 -13.96 -23.87 -13.11
C LEU A 20 -15.46 -24.12 -13.23
N GLY A 21 -16.14 -24.06 -12.08
CA GLY A 21 -17.60 -24.04 -12.01
C GLY A 21 -18.20 -22.74 -12.59
N LEU A 22 -19.53 -22.65 -12.55
CA LEU A 22 -20.25 -21.46 -13.01
C LEU A 22 -20.00 -20.23 -12.10
N LEU A 23 -19.77 -20.47 -10.82
CA LEU A 23 -19.57 -19.45 -9.79
C LEU A 23 -18.10 -19.35 -9.40
N GLY A 24 -17.61 -18.12 -9.21
CA GLY A 24 -16.27 -17.87 -8.68
C GLY A 24 -15.12 -17.93 -9.69
N LYS A 25 -15.41 -18.04 -11.00
CA LYS A 25 -14.43 -17.79 -12.07
C LYS A 25 -14.37 -16.33 -12.43
N ARG A 26 -13.16 -15.79 -12.58
CA ARG A 26 -12.92 -14.46 -13.13
C ARG A 26 -12.50 -14.63 -14.59
N LYS A 27 -13.16 -13.89 -15.49
CA LYS A 27 -12.76 -13.81 -16.88
C LYS A 27 -11.62 -12.78 -16.99
N LEU A 28 -10.54 -13.17 -17.63
CA LEU A 28 -9.39 -12.34 -18.02
C LEU A 28 -9.54 -11.93 -19.49
N GLU A 29 -8.61 -11.15 -20.02
CA GLU A 29 -8.62 -10.79 -21.44
C GLU A 29 -8.47 -12.01 -22.36
N ASP A 30 -7.53 -12.89 -22.04
CA ASP A 30 -7.14 -14.07 -22.84
C ASP A 30 -7.26 -15.40 -22.05
N GLY A 31 -8.04 -15.42 -20.95
CA GLY A 31 -8.21 -16.63 -20.14
C GLY A 31 -9.20 -16.54 -18.97
N TYR A 32 -9.05 -17.44 -18.01
CA TYR A 32 -9.86 -17.58 -16.81
C TYR A 32 -9.01 -17.84 -15.57
N LEU A 33 -9.44 -17.24 -14.46
CA LEU A 33 -8.76 -17.32 -13.17
C LEU A 33 -9.70 -17.86 -12.08
N CYS A 34 -9.23 -18.85 -11.31
CA CYS A 34 -9.96 -19.38 -10.16
C CYS A 34 -9.84 -18.46 -8.94
N LYS A 35 -10.79 -18.58 -7.99
CA LYS A 35 -10.81 -17.83 -6.73
C LYS A 35 -9.52 -18.03 -5.91
N ASP A 36 -8.97 -19.24 -5.87
CA ASP A 36 -7.75 -19.54 -5.10
C ASP A 36 -6.53 -18.81 -5.64
N CYS A 37 -6.27 -18.88 -6.95
CA CYS A 37 -5.15 -18.17 -7.57
C CYS A 37 -5.32 -16.67 -7.44
N ALA A 38 -6.55 -16.18 -7.60
CA ALA A 38 -6.81 -14.77 -7.40
C ALA A 38 -6.63 -14.33 -5.94
N GLY A 39 -6.90 -15.19 -4.96
CA GLY A 39 -6.64 -14.91 -3.54
C GLY A 39 -5.15 -14.78 -3.20
N LYS A 40 -4.24 -15.24 -4.08
CA LYS A 40 -2.79 -15.09 -3.90
C LYS A 40 -2.25 -13.75 -4.38
N LEU A 41 -3.00 -13.03 -5.23
CA LEU A 41 -2.57 -11.74 -5.78
C LEU A 41 -2.66 -10.64 -4.69
N SER A 42 -1.89 -9.57 -4.86
CA SER A 42 -1.86 -8.44 -3.92
C SER A 42 -3.26 -7.90 -3.65
N PRO A 43 -3.65 -7.60 -2.39
CA PRO A 43 -4.92 -6.96 -2.10
C PRO A 43 -5.10 -5.60 -2.78
N PHE A 44 -4.01 -4.92 -3.14
CA PHE A 44 -4.02 -3.62 -3.82
C PHE A 44 -4.08 -3.74 -5.35
N PHE A 45 -3.88 -4.94 -5.90
CA PHE A 45 -4.03 -5.18 -7.33
C PHE A 45 -5.51 -5.10 -7.74
N SER A 46 -5.94 -3.96 -8.30
CA SER A 46 -7.34 -3.65 -8.61
C SER A 46 -7.74 -4.00 -10.05
N GLU A 47 -6.80 -4.02 -11.00
CA GLU A 47 -7.05 -4.15 -12.46
C GLU A 47 -7.29 -5.58 -12.97
N ARG A 48 -7.66 -6.51 -12.09
CA ARG A 48 -7.70 -7.96 -12.38
C ARG A 48 -8.61 -8.40 -13.53
N ARG A 49 -9.54 -7.56 -13.99
CA ARG A 49 -10.53 -7.90 -15.03
C ARG A 49 -10.07 -7.55 -16.44
N SER A 50 -9.10 -6.65 -16.58
CA SER A 50 -8.43 -6.28 -17.83
C SER A 50 -7.00 -6.85 -17.90
N SER A 51 -6.65 -7.76 -17.00
CA SER A 51 -5.36 -8.45 -17.05
C SER A 51 -5.39 -9.62 -18.03
N THR A 52 -4.28 -9.84 -18.71
CA THR A 52 -3.99 -11.09 -19.43
C THR A 52 -3.55 -12.18 -18.45
N VAL A 53 -3.52 -13.44 -18.89
CA VAL A 53 -2.96 -14.55 -18.13
C VAL A 53 -1.49 -14.29 -17.80
N GLN A 54 -0.74 -13.64 -18.70
CA GLN A 54 0.66 -13.31 -18.47
C GLN A 54 0.82 -12.29 -17.33
N ASP A 55 0.02 -11.22 -17.30
CA ASP A 55 0.04 -10.24 -16.21
C ASP A 55 -0.24 -10.90 -14.85
N ILE A 56 -1.16 -11.87 -14.81
CA ILE A 56 -1.43 -12.64 -13.59
C ILE A 56 -0.22 -13.48 -13.17
N ARG A 57 0.52 -14.07 -14.12
CA ARG A 57 1.75 -14.82 -13.79
C ARG A 57 2.84 -13.92 -13.24
N GLU A 58 3.03 -12.74 -13.83
CA GLU A 58 4.01 -11.75 -13.38
C GLU A 58 3.67 -11.23 -11.99
N GLN A 59 2.40 -10.95 -11.74
CA GLN A 59 1.92 -10.55 -10.42
C GLN A 59 2.17 -11.66 -9.39
N LEU A 60 1.90 -12.93 -9.72
CA LEU A 60 2.18 -14.07 -8.84
C LEU A 60 3.69 -14.24 -8.57
N ALA A 61 4.54 -14.01 -9.57
CA ALA A 61 5.99 -14.02 -9.39
C ALA A 61 6.45 -12.91 -8.42
N TYR A 62 5.94 -11.69 -8.61
CA TYR A 62 6.14 -10.57 -7.68
C TYR A 62 5.72 -10.94 -6.24
N ARG A 63 4.59 -11.63 -6.09
CA ARG A 63 4.10 -12.10 -4.77
C ARG A 63 5.01 -13.17 -4.16
N GLU A 64 5.59 -14.04 -4.98
CA GLU A 64 6.52 -15.07 -4.53
C GLU A 64 7.82 -14.44 -4.00
N GLU A 65 8.40 -13.49 -4.74
CA GLU A 65 9.58 -12.73 -4.32
C GLU A 65 9.33 -11.96 -3.02
N ASN A 66 8.14 -11.35 -2.89
CA ASN A 66 7.75 -10.61 -1.70
C ASN A 66 7.75 -11.47 -0.41
N LYS A 67 7.59 -12.80 -0.50
CA LYS A 67 7.64 -13.68 0.69
C LYS A 67 8.97 -13.58 1.44
N ALA A 68 10.08 -13.43 0.73
CA ALA A 68 11.39 -13.26 1.36
C ALA A 68 11.45 -11.97 2.16
N ARG A 69 10.90 -10.87 1.59
CA ARG A 69 10.79 -9.57 2.28
C ARG A 69 9.89 -9.65 3.50
N VAL A 70 8.74 -10.32 3.41
CA VAL A 70 7.84 -10.56 4.56
C VAL A 70 8.53 -11.35 5.67
N SER A 71 9.35 -12.33 5.31
CA SER A 71 10.08 -13.14 6.28
C SER A 71 11.14 -12.34 7.04
N SER A 72 11.80 -11.37 6.39
CA SER A 72 12.79 -10.49 7.03
C SER A 72 12.17 -9.28 7.74
N PHE A 73 10.93 -8.91 7.38
CA PHE A 73 10.25 -7.73 7.89
C PHE A 73 9.96 -7.85 9.40
N THR A 74 10.51 -6.90 10.17
CA THR A 74 10.48 -6.83 11.63
C THR A 74 9.95 -5.47 12.05
N PRO A 75 8.61 -5.29 12.14
CA PRO A 75 8.03 -3.99 12.44
C PRO A 75 8.58 -3.38 13.75
N THR A 76 9.15 -2.20 13.66
CA THR A 76 9.64 -1.37 14.79
C THR A 76 8.50 -0.60 15.43
N ARG A 77 7.47 -0.25 14.65
CA ARG A 77 6.26 0.43 15.12
C ARG A 77 5.02 0.04 14.31
N THR A 78 3.86 0.31 14.88
CA THR A 78 2.56 0.00 14.28
C THR A 78 1.62 1.17 14.49
N LEU A 79 1.03 1.67 13.41
CA LEU A 79 0.04 2.75 13.41
C LEU A 79 -1.31 2.22 12.91
N GLY A 80 -2.39 2.93 13.23
CA GLY A 80 -3.75 2.55 12.86
C GLY A 80 -4.40 1.52 13.78
N GLN A 81 -5.68 1.23 13.53
CA GLN A 81 -6.51 0.36 14.38
C GLN A 81 -6.88 -0.95 13.66
N ARG A 82 -8.01 -0.98 12.92
CA ARG A 82 -8.44 -2.18 12.18
C ARG A 82 -7.65 -2.42 10.90
N THR A 83 -7.20 -1.35 10.26
CA THR A 83 -6.21 -1.39 9.19
C THR A 83 -4.95 -0.77 9.75
N ARG A 84 -3.89 -1.55 9.86
CA ARG A 84 -2.64 -1.15 10.49
C ARG A 84 -1.56 -0.92 9.44
N VAL A 85 -0.74 0.09 9.69
CA VAL A 85 0.51 0.33 8.98
C VAL A 85 1.63 -0.19 9.87
N LEU A 86 2.20 -1.32 9.48
CA LEU A 86 3.40 -1.86 10.10
C LEU A 86 4.59 -1.15 9.47
N ILE A 87 5.47 -0.60 10.30
CA ILE A 87 6.64 0.15 9.84
C ILE A 87 7.86 -0.55 10.39
N ASP A 88 8.83 -0.81 9.53
CA ASP A 88 10.16 -1.32 9.86
C ASP A 88 11.16 -0.25 9.43
N ASP A 89 11.56 0.58 10.39
CA ASP A 89 12.49 1.70 10.14
C ASP A 89 13.88 1.18 9.75
N ASP A 90 14.29 -0.01 10.23
CA ASP A 90 15.58 -0.63 9.93
C ASP A 90 15.62 -1.15 8.49
N ALA A 91 14.54 -1.82 8.06
CA ALA A 91 14.38 -2.27 6.66
C ALA A 91 13.95 -1.15 5.71
N ARG A 92 13.66 0.05 6.23
CA ARG A 92 13.19 1.22 5.47
C ARG A 92 11.92 0.95 4.65
N ALA A 93 11.00 0.20 5.23
CA ALA A 93 9.81 -0.27 4.55
C ALA A 93 8.58 -0.28 5.47
N PHE A 94 7.41 -0.37 4.84
CA PHE A 94 6.14 -0.55 5.54
C PHE A 94 5.27 -1.62 4.87
N ALA A 95 4.25 -2.07 5.58
CA ALA A 95 3.21 -2.94 5.06
C ALA A 95 1.85 -2.53 5.65
N VAL A 96 0.79 -2.63 4.85
CA VAL A 96 -0.58 -2.36 5.31
C VAL A 96 -1.34 -3.67 5.46
N VAL A 97 -1.87 -3.91 6.66
CA VAL A 97 -2.48 -5.20 7.04
C VAL A 97 -3.77 -4.99 7.84
N PRO A 98 -4.73 -5.93 7.76
CA PRO A 98 -5.82 -5.94 8.73
C PRO A 98 -5.32 -6.23 10.15
N ALA A 99 -6.16 -5.93 11.15
CA ALA A 99 -5.96 -6.34 12.52
C ALA A 99 -5.94 -7.87 12.65
N GLY A 100 -4.96 -8.41 13.39
CA GLY A 100 -4.75 -9.85 13.56
C GLY A 100 -3.27 -10.23 13.74
N SER A 101 -3.00 -11.40 14.32
CA SER A 101 -1.63 -11.88 14.57
C SER A 101 -0.97 -12.55 13.35
N GLY A 102 -1.75 -13.18 12.47
CA GLY A 102 -1.27 -13.95 11.32
C GLY A 102 -1.08 -13.15 10.03
N TRP A 103 -0.48 -11.96 10.12
CA TRP A 103 -0.31 -11.12 8.93
C TRP A 103 0.78 -11.67 7.99
N ARG A 104 1.80 -12.38 8.50
CA ARG A 104 2.89 -12.92 7.68
C ARG A 104 2.39 -13.96 6.67
N GLU A 105 1.45 -14.79 7.08
CA GLU A 105 0.84 -15.83 6.25
C GLU A 105 0.00 -15.23 5.11
N ALA A 106 -0.53 -14.02 5.30
CA ALA A 106 -1.24 -13.28 4.26
C ALA A 106 -0.28 -12.68 3.21
N ASN A 107 1.04 -12.72 3.46
CA ASN A 107 2.09 -12.18 2.61
C ASN A 107 1.75 -10.73 2.21
N PRO A 108 1.68 -9.72 3.11
CA PRO A 108 1.33 -8.37 2.68
C PRO A 108 2.42 -7.80 1.79
N ASP A 109 2.05 -6.91 0.88
CA ASP A 109 3.06 -6.23 0.06
C ASP A 109 3.95 -5.37 0.98
N ILE A 110 5.26 -5.63 0.93
CA ILE A 110 6.26 -4.80 1.60
C ILE A 110 6.59 -3.66 0.64
N ILE A 111 6.51 -2.41 1.09
CA ILE A 111 6.74 -1.22 0.27
C ILE A 111 7.87 -0.42 0.88
N ASP A 112 8.88 -0.07 0.08
CA ASP A 112 10.00 0.74 0.57
C ASP A 112 9.56 2.20 0.73
N PHE A 113 10.10 2.92 1.71
CA PHE A 113 9.75 4.33 1.92
C PHE A 113 10.06 5.21 0.70
N SER A 114 11.09 4.85 -0.08
CA SER A 114 11.45 5.53 -1.32
C SER A 114 10.33 5.47 -2.38
N GLN A 115 9.46 4.46 -2.32
CA GLN A 115 8.33 4.31 -3.23
C GLN A 115 7.16 5.23 -2.86
N VAL A 116 7.10 5.78 -1.65
CA VAL A 116 6.04 6.72 -1.27
C VAL A 116 6.19 8.00 -2.10
N THR A 117 5.13 8.38 -2.80
CA THR A 117 5.07 9.62 -3.58
C THR A 117 4.27 10.70 -2.85
N GLY A 118 3.30 10.29 -2.02
CA GLY A 118 2.48 11.18 -1.20
C GLY A 118 1.72 10.45 -0.11
N CYS A 119 1.14 11.21 0.81
CA CYS A 119 0.11 10.72 1.70
C CYS A 119 -0.81 11.88 2.10
N ILE A 120 -2.13 11.67 1.97
CA ILE A 120 -3.15 12.66 2.30
C ILE A 120 -4.14 12.08 3.30
N VAL A 121 -4.73 12.97 4.11
CA VAL A 121 -5.88 12.64 4.95
C VAL A 121 -7.14 13.00 4.17
N ASP A 122 -8.05 12.04 4.05
CA ASP A 122 -9.32 12.18 3.35
C ASP A 122 -10.47 11.87 4.31
N VAL A 123 -11.46 12.75 4.38
CA VAL A 123 -12.65 12.60 5.22
C VAL A 123 -13.85 12.50 4.31
N ARG A 124 -14.52 11.34 4.34
CA ARG A 124 -15.71 11.08 3.53
C ARG A 124 -16.95 11.16 4.40
N GLU A 125 -17.85 12.06 4.04
CA GLU A 125 -19.20 12.14 4.61
C GLU A 125 -20.15 11.31 3.75
N THR A 126 -20.84 10.37 4.38
CA THR A 126 -22.02 9.72 3.80
C THR A 126 -23.26 10.33 4.42
N ARG A 127 -24.18 10.81 3.59
CA ARG A 127 -25.43 11.43 4.02
C ARG A 127 -26.61 10.76 3.33
N THR A 128 -27.40 10.02 4.09
CA THR A 128 -28.55 9.26 3.61
C THR A 128 -29.83 9.86 4.19
N GLU A 129 -30.79 10.24 3.36
CA GLU A 129 -32.07 10.74 3.87
C GLU A 129 -32.84 9.61 4.57
N ILE A 130 -33.40 9.93 5.74
CA ILE A 130 -34.29 9.04 6.48
C ILE A 130 -35.70 9.34 6.01
N GLU A 131 -36.40 8.35 5.50
CA GLU A 131 -37.81 8.45 5.10
C GLU A 131 -38.71 7.74 6.12
N ARG A 132 -40.02 8.06 6.09
CA ARG A 132 -41.04 7.29 6.83
C ARG A 132 -41.90 6.53 5.84
N GLU A 133 -42.15 5.25 6.14
CA GLU A 133 -43.11 4.43 5.39
C GLU A 133 -44.53 4.74 5.89
N LEU A 134 -45.45 4.97 4.95
CA LEU A 134 -46.88 5.17 5.21
C LEU A 134 -47.61 3.82 5.21
N GLU A 135 -48.86 3.80 5.70
CA GLU A 135 -49.68 2.57 5.77
C GLU A 135 -49.92 1.91 4.40
N ASP A 136 -49.83 2.67 3.31
CA ASP A 136 -49.96 2.18 1.94
C ASP A 136 -48.65 1.63 1.34
N GLY A 137 -47.57 1.59 2.13
CA GLY A 137 -46.24 1.13 1.72
C GLY A 137 -45.43 2.15 0.91
N THR A 138 -45.91 3.40 0.78
CA THR A 138 -45.14 4.48 0.17
C THR A 138 -44.19 5.13 1.18
N SER A 139 -42.98 5.49 0.74
CA SER A 139 -42.02 6.24 1.55
C SER A 139 -42.14 7.74 1.29
N VAL A 140 -42.14 8.55 2.36
CA VAL A 140 -42.13 10.00 2.26
C VAL A 140 -41.03 10.62 3.14
N SER A 141 -40.43 11.70 2.67
CA SER A 141 -39.51 12.53 3.46
C SER A 141 -40.16 13.09 4.71
N TYR A 142 -39.35 13.33 5.75
CA TYR A 142 -39.76 14.17 6.87
C TYR A 142 -39.75 15.66 6.47
N ASP A 143 -40.52 16.48 7.18
CA ASP A 143 -40.49 17.94 7.06
C ASP A 143 -40.15 18.55 8.44
N PRO A 144 -38.94 19.11 8.64
CA PRO A 144 -37.82 19.17 7.68
C PRO A 144 -37.17 17.79 7.44
N PRO A 145 -36.49 17.58 6.28
CA PRO A 145 -35.79 16.35 5.97
C PRO A 145 -34.76 15.97 7.04
N ARG A 146 -34.68 14.68 7.35
CA ARG A 146 -33.77 14.11 8.36
C ARG A 146 -32.75 13.26 7.64
N TYR A 147 -31.51 13.28 8.13
CA TYR A 147 -30.42 12.54 7.51
C TYR A 147 -29.70 11.68 8.53
N ASP A 148 -29.35 10.49 8.09
CA ASP A 148 -28.38 9.63 8.74
C ASP A 148 -27.00 9.98 8.17
N ILE A 149 -26.10 10.44 9.04
CA ILE A 149 -24.77 10.94 8.66
C ILE A 149 -23.74 9.98 9.24
N ASP A 150 -22.75 9.64 8.42
CA ASP A 150 -21.57 8.87 8.84
C ASP A 150 -20.30 9.47 8.24
N TYR A 151 -19.24 9.51 9.03
CA TYR A 151 -17.93 9.98 8.62
C TYR A 151 -16.92 8.83 8.66
N ASP A 152 -16.24 8.63 7.53
CA ASP A 152 -15.08 7.78 7.45
C ASP A 152 -13.82 8.59 7.16
N VAL A 153 -12.77 8.34 7.94
CA VAL A 153 -11.49 9.03 7.82
C VAL A 153 -10.44 8.05 7.31
N TYR A 154 -9.68 8.48 6.31
CA TYR A 154 -8.68 7.67 5.64
C TYR A 154 -7.33 8.39 5.59
N ALA A 155 -6.25 7.63 5.74
CA ALA A 155 -4.95 8.00 5.19
C ALA A 155 -4.80 7.31 3.83
N ILE A 156 -4.65 8.11 2.77
CA ILE A 156 -4.46 7.63 1.41
C ILE A 156 -2.98 7.80 1.07
N VAL A 157 -2.27 6.68 0.94
CA VAL A 157 -0.84 6.63 0.65
C VAL A 157 -0.66 6.45 -0.85
N GLN A 158 -0.06 7.43 -1.53
CA GLN A 158 0.34 7.29 -2.91
C GLN A 158 1.73 6.66 -3.00
N VAL A 159 1.89 5.68 -3.87
CA VAL A 159 3.12 4.90 -4.03
C VAL A 159 3.45 4.70 -5.51
N ASN A 160 4.72 4.47 -5.80
CA ASN A 160 5.19 4.01 -7.11
C ASN A 160 5.51 2.50 -7.02
N ALA A 161 4.48 1.66 -7.06
CA ALA A 161 4.60 0.20 -7.08
C ALA A 161 4.12 -0.38 -8.43
N PRO A 162 4.62 -1.56 -8.86
CA PRO A 162 4.35 -2.06 -10.21
C PRO A 162 2.88 -2.37 -10.52
N TYR A 163 2.05 -2.65 -9.50
CA TYR A 163 0.68 -3.16 -9.67
C TYR A 163 -0.40 -2.31 -8.96
N PHE A 164 0.01 -1.23 -8.31
CA PHE A 164 -0.86 -0.32 -7.59
C PHE A 164 -0.12 0.99 -7.32
N ASP A 165 -0.86 2.08 -7.28
CA ASP A 165 -0.37 3.43 -7.04
C ASP A 165 -0.94 4.06 -5.76
N GLU A 166 -1.92 3.41 -5.15
CA GLU A 166 -2.62 3.90 -3.97
C GLU A 166 -2.89 2.78 -2.96
N ILE A 167 -2.67 3.09 -1.69
CA ILE A 167 -3.11 2.27 -0.55
C ILE A 167 -3.98 3.13 0.37
N THR A 168 -5.21 2.69 0.60
CA THR A 168 -6.14 3.36 1.52
C THR A 168 -6.14 2.69 2.89
N VAL A 169 -5.89 3.47 3.95
CA VAL A 169 -5.91 3.02 5.36
C VAL A 169 -7.07 3.72 6.08
N LYS A 170 -8.10 2.97 6.47
CA LYS A 170 -9.20 3.50 7.27
C LYS A 170 -8.77 3.70 8.73
N ALA A 171 -8.92 4.92 9.23
CA ALA A 171 -8.46 5.33 10.55
C ALA A 171 -9.49 5.05 11.65
N ASN A 172 -10.78 5.30 11.38
CA ASN A 172 -11.87 5.00 12.32
C ASN A 172 -12.30 3.52 12.23
N THR A 173 -12.74 2.99 13.37
CA THR A 173 -13.27 1.61 13.47
C THR A 173 -14.76 1.60 13.76
N SER A 174 -15.25 2.54 14.53
CA SER A 174 -16.68 2.78 14.73
C SER A 174 -17.22 3.76 13.70
N ARG A 175 -18.55 3.73 13.56
CA ARG A 175 -19.35 4.75 12.91
C ARG A 175 -19.14 6.09 13.60
N ILE A 176 -19.08 7.18 12.85
CA ILE A 176 -18.93 8.53 13.40
C ILE A 176 -20.07 9.39 12.88
N GLU A 177 -20.98 9.79 13.77
CA GLU A 177 -22.21 10.50 13.36
C GLU A 177 -22.06 12.03 13.43
N THR A 178 -21.02 12.54 14.09
CA THR A 178 -20.85 13.97 14.36
C THR A 178 -19.42 14.41 14.05
N GLN A 179 -19.29 15.35 13.10
CA GLN A 179 -18.02 15.99 12.80
C GLN A 179 -17.48 16.72 14.04
N GLY A 180 -16.18 16.56 14.30
CA GLY A 180 -15.53 17.20 15.45
C GLY A 180 -15.84 16.56 16.81
N SER A 181 -16.57 15.44 16.85
CA SER A 181 -16.66 14.58 18.05
C SER A 181 -15.29 14.04 18.48
N PRO A 182 -15.13 13.52 19.72
CA PRO A 182 -13.89 12.89 20.14
C PRO A 182 -13.43 11.78 19.18
N ASP A 183 -14.33 10.90 18.75
CA ASP A 183 -14.03 9.81 17.81
C ASP A 183 -13.60 10.34 16.43
N TYR A 184 -14.24 11.40 15.94
CA TYR A 184 -13.81 12.10 14.72
C TYR A 184 -12.39 12.64 14.84
N ARG A 185 -12.09 13.39 15.92
CA ARG A 185 -10.76 13.98 16.13
C ARG A 185 -9.69 12.92 16.26
N GLU A 186 -10.00 11.82 16.94
CA GLU A 186 -9.10 10.69 17.09
C GLU A 186 -8.81 10.02 15.75
N ALA A 187 -9.84 9.80 14.91
CA ALA A 187 -9.67 9.24 13.59
C ALA A 187 -8.80 10.12 12.68
N VAL A 188 -9.01 11.45 12.72
CA VAL A 188 -8.16 12.42 12.00
C VAL A 188 -6.72 12.38 12.55
N ARG A 189 -6.53 12.35 13.88
CA ARG A 189 -5.21 12.25 14.49
C ARG A 189 -4.45 11.01 14.01
N ILE A 190 -5.10 9.84 14.00
CA ILE A 190 -4.49 8.59 13.52
C ILE A 190 -4.12 8.67 12.04
N ALA A 191 -4.97 9.25 11.19
CA ALA A 191 -4.67 9.42 9.78
C ALA A 191 -3.48 10.37 9.56
N GLU A 192 -3.41 11.47 10.31
CA GLU A 192 -2.28 12.39 10.28
C GLU A 192 -0.99 11.74 10.80
N GLU A 193 -1.04 10.94 11.86
CA GLU A 193 0.13 10.20 12.36
C GLU A 193 0.71 9.25 11.31
N ILE A 194 -0.16 8.54 10.57
CA ILE A 194 0.27 7.69 9.45
C ILE A 194 0.92 8.54 8.36
N ARG A 195 0.29 9.65 7.99
CA ARG A 195 0.79 10.57 6.97
C ARG A 195 2.16 11.13 7.34
N GLU A 196 2.31 11.67 8.54
CA GLU A 196 3.57 12.23 9.04
C GLU A 196 4.68 11.17 9.11
N ALA A 197 4.36 9.97 9.60
CA ALA A 197 5.34 8.90 9.70
C ALA A 197 5.88 8.46 8.33
N LEU A 198 5.00 8.28 7.34
CA LEU A 198 5.40 7.83 6.00
C LEU A 198 6.09 8.93 5.19
N LEU A 199 5.60 10.17 5.26
CA LEU A 199 6.26 11.29 4.58
C LEU A 199 7.63 11.61 5.19
N GLY A 200 7.73 11.61 6.52
CA GLY A 200 9.01 11.80 7.21
C GLY A 200 10.02 10.70 6.90
N ALA A 201 9.59 9.44 6.87
CA ALA A 201 10.46 8.32 6.51
C ALA A 201 10.93 8.38 5.04
N ARG A 202 10.03 8.76 4.12
CA ARG A 202 10.36 9.01 2.71
C ARG A 202 11.40 10.11 2.58
N ASP A 203 11.19 11.23 3.26
CA ASP A 203 12.07 12.40 3.16
C ASP A 203 13.47 12.08 3.71
N ALA A 204 13.54 11.36 4.84
CA ALA A 204 14.82 10.87 5.38
C ALA A 204 15.59 9.99 4.37
N VAL A 205 14.92 9.03 3.72
CA VAL A 205 15.56 8.17 2.70
C VAL A 205 16.06 8.99 1.51
N ARG A 206 15.31 10.02 1.10
CA ARG A 206 15.73 10.91 0.00
C ARG A 206 16.91 11.78 0.38
N ASP A 207 16.90 12.36 1.58
CA ASP A 207 17.98 13.20 2.07
C ASP A 207 19.29 12.41 2.19
N GLU A 208 19.22 11.18 2.69
CA GLU A 208 20.38 10.28 2.73
C GLU A 208 20.88 9.91 1.33
N ALA A 209 19.99 9.65 0.37
CA ALA A 209 20.38 9.36 -1.01
C ALA A 209 21.04 10.57 -1.67
N VAL A 210 20.53 11.79 -1.42
CA VAL A 210 21.13 13.04 -1.88
C VAL A 210 22.50 13.25 -1.24
N ALA A 211 22.63 13.03 0.07
CA ALA A 211 23.91 13.12 0.77
C ALA A 211 24.94 12.11 0.24
N ALA A 212 24.52 10.87 -0.04
CA ALA A 212 25.36 9.83 -0.60
C ALA A 212 25.79 10.13 -2.06
N ALA A 213 24.94 10.83 -2.82
CA ALA A 213 25.22 11.26 -4.19
C ALA A 213 25.97 12.60 -4.27
N ALA A 214 26.18 13.30 -3.15
CA ALA A 214 26.85 14.58 -3.12
C ALA A 214 28.28 14.46 -3.69
N PRO A 215 28.71 15.41 -4.55
CA PRO A 215 30.04 15.37 -5.13
C PRO A 215 31.09 15.45 -4.01
N LYS A 216 32.06 14.53 -4.05
CA LYS A 216 33.21 14.59 -3.14
C LYS A 216 33.98 15.89 -3.40
N GLU A 217 34.37 16.58 -2.35
CA GLU A 217 35.14 17.81 -2.47
C GLU A 217 36.62 17.46 -2.72
N ALA A 218 37.17 17.94 -3.84
CA ALA A 218 38.59 17.78 -4.15
C ALA A 218 39.41 18.70 -3.23
N ARG A 219 40.43 18.14 -2.58
CA ARG A 219 41.33 18.89 -1.69
C ARG A 219 42.78 18.63 -2.05
N THR A 220 43.64 19.63 -1.90
CA THR A 220 45.08 19.45 -2.08
C THR A 220 45.68 18.79 -0.85
N CYS A 221 46.37 17.67 -1.03
CA CYS A 221 47.00 16.95 0.07
C CYS A 221 48.18 17.74 0.63
N PRO A 222 48.23 18.01 1.95
CA PRO A 222 49.34 18.76 2.55
C PRO A 222 50.66 17.97 2.58
N PHE A 223 50.61 16.64 2.40
CA PHE A 223 51.80 15.78 2.47
C PHE A 223 52.46 15.54 1.10
N CYS A 224 51.67 15.32 0.05
CA CYS A 224 52.20 15.03 -1.29
C CYS A 224 51.86 16.09 -2.35
N GLY A 225 51.02 17.08 -2.03
CA GLY A 225 50.61 18.13 -2.96
C GLY A 225 49.61 17.71 -4.03
N ALA A 226 49.19 16.44 -4.08
CA ALA A 226 48.19 15.97 -5.03
C ALA A 226 46.80 16.54 -4.73
N THR A 227 46.08 17.01 -5.74
CA THR A 227 44.63 17.25 -5.64
C THR A 227 43.95 15.88 -5.63
N THR A 228 43.27 15.56 -4.54
CA THR A 228 42.73 14.23 -4.25
C THR A 228 41.35 14.35 -3.62
N PHE A 229 40.57 13.27 -3.69
CA PHE A 229 39.38 13.11 -2.87
C PHE A 229 39.74 12.27 -1.64
N PRO A 230 39.50 12.78 -0.41
CA PRO A 230 39.70 11.97 0.78
C PRO A 230 38.89 10.66 0.71
N ASP A 231 39.51 9.56 1.12
CA ASP A 231 38.84 8.27 1.27
C ASP A 231 37.85 8.28 2.45
N ALA A 232 37.17 7.15 2.70
CA ALA A 232 36.21 7.03 3.81
C ALA A 232 36.82 7.29 5.20
N ASN A 233 38.15 7.23 5.34
CA ASN A 233 38.88 7.52 6.57
C ASN A 233 39.51 8.93 6.57
N GLY A 234 39.17 9.77 5.57
CA GLY A 234 39.72 11.09 5.41
C GLY A 234 41.20 11.11 4.99
N ARG A 235 41.67 10.13 4.21
CA ARG A 235 43.07 10.03 3.75
C ARG A 235 43.22 10.30 2.27
N CYS A 236 44.39 10.83 1.89
CA CYS A 236 44.78 11.03 0.49
C CYS A 236 44.84 9.68 -0.25
N GLU A 237 44.19 9.59 -1.40
CA GLU A 237 44.15 8.36 -2.20
C GLU A 237 45.52 7.97 -2.79
N TYR A 238 46.44 8.93 -2.90
CA TYR A 238 47.77 8.72 -3.48
C TYR A 238 48.85 8.36 -2.45
N CYS A 239 48.87 9.03 -1.30
CA CYS A 239 49.95 8.87 -0.31
C CYS A 239 49.48 8.33 1.05
N GLY A 240 48.19 8.19 1.28
CA GLY A 240 47.63 7.72 2.57
C GLY A 240 47.74 8.72 3.72
N GLY A 241 48.23 9.93 3.47
CA GLY A 241 48.34 11.02 4.45
C GLY A 241 46.96 11.53 4.90
N ALA A 242 46.81 11.85 6.18
CA ALA A 242 45.55 12.32 6.75
C ALA A 242 45.19 13.72 6.21
N MET A 243 44.00 13.87 5.63
CA MET A 243 43.60 15.12 4.95
C MET A 243 42.99 16.17 5.88
N GLY A 244 42.80 15.86 7.17
CA GLY A 244 42.21 16.73 8.17
C GLY A 244 40.71 17.00 7.93
N SER A 245 39.88 16.84 8.95
CA SER A 245 38.54 17.43 8.95
C SER A 245 38.69 18.95 9.15
N ALA A 246 38.17 19.73 8.21
CA ALA A 246 37.86 21.13 8.46
C ALA A 246 36.63 21.19 9.37
#